data_AF-A0A3D5W7H9-F1
#
_entry.id   AF-A0A3D5W7H9-F1
#
_cell.length_a   1.000
_cell.length_b   1.000
_cell.length_c   1.000
_cell.angle_alpha   90.00
_cell.angle_beta   90.00
_cell.angle_gamma   90.00
#
_symmetry.space_group_name_H-M   'P 1'
#
loop_
_entity.id
_entity.type
_entity.pdbx_description
1 polymer ?
#
loop_
_entity_poly.entity_id
_entity_poly.type
_entity_poly.pdbx_seq_one_letter_code
_entity_poly.pdbx_strand_id
1 'polypeptide(L)'
;ENGAGKSTLVKIIYGVLRPDQGRLCWRGEEVAIDNPASARSLGIGMVFQHFSLFESMTTLENVALALPPQDLDQLRERLETTAHDYG
;
A
#
# COMPACT_ATOMS: atom_id res chain seq x y z
N GLU A 1 -0.63 -21.69 3.25
CA GLU A 1 -1.63 -20.74 3.76
C GLU A 1 -1.94 -21.12 5.20
N ASN A 2 -1.64 -20.24 6.17
CA ASN A 2 -1.92 -20.54 7.58
C ASN A 2 -3.32 -19.99 7.89
N GLY A 3 -4.31 -20.86 8.13
CA GLY A 3 -5.72 -20.54 8.37
C GLY A 3 -6.02 -19.72 9.63
N ALA A 4 -5.02 -19.04 10.20
CA ALA A 4 -5.12 -18.18 11.38
C ALA A 4 -5.72 -16.79 11.09
N GLY A 5 -6.15 -16.52 9.85
CA GLY A 5 -6.86 -15.27 9.49
C GLY A 5 -5.99 -14.03 9.26
N LYS A 6 -4.64 -14.16 9.23
CA LYS A 6 -3.73 -13.00 9.02
C LYS A 6 -4.04 -12.23 7.73
N SER A 7 -4.15 -12.94 6.60
CA SER A 7 -4.44 -12.29 5.31
C SER A 7 -5.83 -11.67 5.29
N THR A 8 -6.80 -12.28 5.98
CA THR A 8 -8.14 -11.74 6.17
C THR A 8 -8.09 -10.42 6.92
N LEU A 9 -7.39 -10.37 8.06
CA LEU A 9 -7.23 -9.16 8.86
C LEU A 9 -6.56 -8.03 8.05
N VAL A 10 -5.49 -8.33 7.33
CA VAL A 10 -4.76 -7.33 6.55
C VAL A 10 -5.62 -6.82 5.37
N LYS A 11 -6.43 -7.67 4.74
CA LYS A 11 -7.43 -7.25 3.74
C LYS A 11 -8.53 -6.38 4.34
N ILE A 12 -8.95 -6.63 5.58
CA ILE A 12 -9.91 -5.78 6.30
C ILE A 12 -9.30 -4.40 6.57
N ILE A 13 -8.08 -4.35 7.10
CA ILE A 13 -7.38 -3.08 7.41
C ILE A 13 -7.22 -2.23 6.14
N TYR A 14 -6.99 -2.86 4.99
CA TYR A 14 -6.83 -2.15 3.72
C TYR A 14 -8.14 -1.90 2.96
N GLY A 15 -9.31 -2.25 3.51
CA GLY A 15 -10.61 -2.03 2.88
C GLY A 15 -10.89 -2.93 1.66
N VAL A 16 -10.15 -4.03 1.50
CA VAL A 16 -10.39 -5.04 0.45
C VAL A 16 -11.49 -6.01 0.88
N LEU A 17 -11.66 -6.18 2.18
CA LEU A 17 -12.68 -7.04 2.78
C LEU A 17 -13.41 -6.26 3.87
N ARG A 18 -14.75 -6.34 3.91
CA ARG A 18 -15.54 -5.70 4.96
C ARG A 18 -15.57 -6.60 6.20
N PRO A 19 -15.35 -6.07 7.42
CA PRO A 19 -15.54 -6.85 8.63
C PRO A 19 -17.03 -7.05 8.90
N ASP A 20 -17.40 -8.20 9.48
CA ASP A 20 -18.79 -8.45 9.89
C ASP A 20 -19.19 -7.60 11.10
N GLN A 21 -18.27 -7.46 12.06
CA GLN A 21 -18.45 -6.71 13.32
C GLN A 21 -17.12 -6.16 13.83
N GLY A 22 -17.19 -5.25 14.82
CA GLY A 22 -16.04 -4.63 15.47
C GLY A 22 -15.77 -3.21 14.98
N ARG A 23 -14.65 -2.65 15.41
CA ARG A 23 -14.21 -1.29 15.07
C ARG A 23 -12.73 -1.29 14.73
N LEU A 24 -12.35 -0.44 13.77
CA LEU A 24 -10.95 -0.21 13.43
C LEU A 24 -10.55 1.15 13.98
N CYS A 25 -9.50 1.18 14.79
CA CYS A 25 -8.94 2.44 15.30
C CYS A 25 -7.57 2.67 14.67
N TRP A 26 -7.36 3.85 14.07
CA TRP A 26 -6.08 4.29 13.54
C TRP A 26 -5.59 5.49 14.33
N ARG A 27 -4.42 5.36 14.97
CA ARG A 27 -3.83 6.41 15.82
C ARG A 27 -4.76 6.92 16.94
N GLY A 28 -5.56 6.02 17.52
CA GLY A 28 -6.50 6.32 18.61
C GLY A 28 -7.89 6.73 18.15
N GLU A 29 -8.07 7.07 16.88
CA GLU A 29 -9.36 7.47 16.32
C GLU A 29 -10.05 6.32 15.61
N GLU A 30 -11.36 6.18 15.81
CA GLU A 30 -12.17 5.21 15.08
C GLU A 30 -12.28 5.65 13.60
N VAL A 31 -12.01 4.72 12.68
CA VAL A 31 -12.04 4.98 11.24
C VAL A 31 -12.87 3.93 10.50
N ALA A 32 -13.55 4.36 9.45
CA ALA A 32 -14.19 3.48 8.49
C ALA A 32 -13.32 3.38 7.23
N ILE A 33 -12.78 2.20 6.97
CA ILE A 33 -11.98 1.91 5.77
C ILE A 33 -12.79 0.94 4.92
N ASP A 34 -13.44 1.45 3.89
CA ASP A 34 -14.36 0.75 3.00
C ASP A 34 -13.75 0.38 1.64
N ASN A 35 -12.60 0.97 1.33
CA ASN A 35 -11.87 0.71 0.10
C ASN A 35 -10.37 1.07 0.26
N PRO A 36 -9.50 0.59 -0.64
CA PRO A 36 -8.07 0.90 -0.64
C PRO A 36 -7.70 2.40 -0.72
N ALA A 37 -8.51 3.23 -1.37
CA ALA A 37 -8.24 4.66 -1.44
C ALA A 37 -8.42 5.35 -0.08
N SER A 38 -9.44 4.96 0.67
CA SER A 38 -9.67 5.39 2.06
C SER A 38 -8.51 4.98 2.98
N ALA A 39 -7.94 3.78 2.80
CA ALA A 39 -6.75 3.37 3.56
C ALA A 39 -5.53 4.24 3.23
N ARG A 40 -5.31 4.53 1.93
CA ARG A 40 -4.19 5.36 1.48
C ARG A 40 -4.27 6.81 1.96
N SER A 41 -5.46 7.40 2.02
CA SER A 41 -5.63 8.77 2.55
C SER A 41 -5.27 8.88 4.04
N LEU A 42 -5.37 7.77 4.79
CA LEU A 42 -4.90 7.67 6.17
C LEU A 42 -3.40 7.38 6.30
N GLY A 43 -2.69 7.23 5.19
CA GLY A 43 -1.27 6.89 5.14
C GLY A 43 -0.96 5.40 5.29
N ILE A 44 -1.95 4.53 5.07
CA ILE A 44 -1.78 3.07 5.16
C ILE A 44 -1.39 2.52 3.79
N GLY A 45 -0.15 2.04 3.67
CA GLY A 45 0.34 1.28 2.51
C GLY A 45 0.24 -0.23 2.74
N MET A 46 0.02 -1.00 1.67
CA MET A 46 -0.06 -2.47 1.73
C MET A 46 0.88 -3.10 0.71
N VAL A 47 1.65 -4.09 1.15
CA VAL A 47 2.45 -4.96 0.28
C VAL A 47 1.74 -6.31 0.20
N PHE A 48 1.32 -6.71 -1.00
CA PHE A 48 0.67 -7.99 -1.23
C PHE A 48 1.70 -9.13 -1.31
N GLN A 49 1.33 -10.31 -0.80
CA GLN A 49 2.23 -11.48 -0.77
C GLN A 49 2.62 -11.98 -2.17
N HIS A 50 1.73 -11.81 -3.15
CA HIS A 50 2.06 -12.05 -4.55
C HIS A 50 2.40 -10.71 -5.19
N PHE A 51 3.66 -10.54 -5.56
CA PHE A 51 4.12 -9.36 -6.26
C PHE A 51 3.43 -9.26 -7.62
N SER A 52 2.87 -8.10 -7.92
CA SER A 52 2.36 -7.77 -9.25
C SER A 52 3.25 -6.65 -9.81
N LEU A 53 4.46 -7.01 -10.22
CA LEU A 53 5.30 -6.11 -11.01
C LEU A 53 4.86 -6.20 -12.47
N PHE A 54 4.87 -5.08 -13.16
CA PHE A 54 4.73 -5.05 -14.60
C PHE A 54 6.11 -5.31 -15.21
N GLU A 55 6.32 -6.54 -15.69
CA GLU A 55 7.63 -7.00 -16.19
C GLU A 55 8.14 -6.20 -17.40
N SER A 56 7.23 -5.60 -18.17
CA SER A 56 7.56 -4.74 -19.31
C SER A 56 7.96 -3.31 -18.92
N MET A 57 7.96 -2.98 -17.62
CA MET A 57 8.21 -1.63 -17.12
C MET A 57 9.48 -1.61 -16.27
N THR A 58 10.22 -0.51 -16.35
CA THR A 58 11.36 -0.22 -15.47
C THR A 58 10.93 -0.06 -14.02
N THR A 59 11.89 -0.09 -13.09
CA THR A 59 11.63 0.18 -11.67
C THR A 59 11.00 1.56 -11.45
N LEU A 60 11.49 2.59 -12.14
CA LEU A 60 10.94 3.94 -12.09
C LEU A 60 9.46 3.95 -12.50
N GLU A 61 9.14 3.29 -13.60
CA GLU A 61 7.78 3.24 -14.14
C GLU A 61 6.83 2.44 -13.24
N ASN A 62 7.28 1.29 -12.70
CA ASN A 62 6.50 0.50 -11.74
C ASN A 62 6.17 1.32 -10.47
N VAL A 63 7.12 2.10 -9.97
CA VAL A 63 6.90 2.97 -8.81
C VAL A 63 5.99 4.14 -9.16
N ALA A 64 6.19 4.77 -10.33
CA ALA A 64 5.37 5.89 -10.79
C ALA A 64 3.88 5.52 -10.89
N LEU A 65 3.55 4.30 -11.33
CA LEU A 65 2.17 3.81 -11.40
C LEU A 65 1.45 3.80 -10.04
N ALA A 66 2.18 3.59 -8.95
CA ALA A 66 1.61 3.49 -7.61
C ALA A 66 1.46 4.85 -6.90
N LEU A 67 2.02 5.91 -7.49
CA LEU A 67 2.07 7.24 -6.90
C LEU A 67 1.15 8.21 -7.67
N PRO A 68 0.71 9.31 -7.02
CA PRO A 68 0.05 10.40 -7.74
C PRO A 68 0.94 10.93 -8.89
N PRO A 69 0.34 11.53 -9.94
CA PRO A 69 1.10 12.16 -11.01
C PRO A 69 2.13 13.15 -10.44
N GLN A 70 3.38 12.97 -10.80
CA GLN A 70 4.51 13.79 -10.35
C GLN A 70 5.61 13.79 -11.42
N ASP A 71 6.56 14.69 -11.27
CA ASP A 71 7.71 14.81 -12.16
C ASP A 71 8.59 13.55 -12.09
N LEU A 72 8.91 12.97 -13.26
CA LEU A 72 9.66 11.71 -13.34
C LEU A 72 11.14 11.88 -13.02
N ASP A 73 11.72 13.06 -13.27
CA ASP A 73 13.12 13.33 -12.96
C ASP A 73 13.29 13.47 -11.44
N GLN A 74 12.37 14.18 -10.78
CA GLN A 74 12.34 14.23 -9.31
C GLN A 74 12.11 12.86 -8.68
N LEU A 75 11.24 12.03 -9.27
CA LEU A 75 11.01 10.67 -8.78
C LEU A 75 12.26 9.81 -8.92
N ARG A 76 12.99 9.95 -10.03
CA ARG A 76 14.27 9.26 -10.25
C ARG A 76 15.29 9.63 -9.19
N GLU A 77 15.52 10.92 -8.93
CA GLU A 77 16.46 11.38 -7.90
C GLU A 77 16.10 10.82 -6.51
N ARG A 78 14.80 10.82 -6.16
CA ARG A 78 14.31 10.26 -4.90
C ARG A 78 14.53 8.75 -4.82
N LEU A 79 14.32 8.03 -5.92
CA LEU A 79 14.56 6.59 -5.99
C LEU A 79 16.04 6.26 -5.82
N GLU A 80 16.93 6.99 -6.47
CA GLU A 80 18.38 6.83 -6.33
C GLU A 80 18.85 7.12 -4.91
N THR A 81 18.33 8.18 -4.29
CA THR A 81 18.61 8.50 -2.88
C THR A 81 18.14 7.39 -1.95
N THR A 82 16.89 6.92 -2.12
CA THR A 82 16.34 5.84 -1.28
C THR A 82 17.11 4.53 -1.46
N ALA A 83 17.52 4.21 -2.70
CA ALA A 83 18.32 3.02 -2.98
C ALA A 83 19.72 3.10 -2.34
N HIS A 84 20.31 4.30 -2.23
CA HIS A 84 21.56 4.52 -1.52
C HIS A 84 21.38 4.37 0.00
N ASP A 85 20.32 4.95 0.57
CA ASP A 85 20.08 4.96 2.01
C ASP A 85 19.74 3.58 2.59
N TYR A 86 19.08 2.72 1.79
CA TYR A 86 18.61 1.40 2.20
C TYR A 86 19.32 0.23 1.48
N GLY A 87 20.41 0.52 0.76
CA GLY A 87 21.23 -0.44 0.01
C GLY A 87 22.24 -1.19 0.88
#